data_AF-A0A1G3BER8-F1
#
_entry.id   AF-A0A1G3BER8-F1
#
_cell.length_a   1.000
_cell.length_b   1.000
_cell.length_c   1.000
_cell.angle_alpha   90.00
_cell.angle_beta   90.00
_cell.angle_gamma   90.00
#
_symmetry.space_group_name_H-M   'P 1'
#
loop_
_entity.id
_entity.type
_entity.pdbx_description
1 polymer ?
#
loop_
_entity_poly.entity_id
_entity_poly.type
_entity_poly.pdbx_seq_one_letter_code
_entity_poly.pdbx_strand_id
1 'polypeptide(L)'
;MTGRVTVVTPETNVYQLVKQHPQCLDILVNRGFTPLKNPVMLNTVAKTVNLGTAASIHPIDLGSLLKELNEAIHQNKVASS
;
A
#
# COMPACT_ATOMS: atom_id res chain seq x y z
N MET A 1 -18.66 8.61 2.46
CA MET A 1 -18.30 7.57 3.43
C MET A 1 -16.97 6.97 3.02
N THR A 2 -15.84 7.41 3.58
CA THR A 2 -14.54 6.77 3.30
C THR A 2 -14.38 5.62 4.27
N GLY A 3 -14.70 4.41 3.83
CA GLY A 3 -14.50 3.19 4.62
C GLY A 3 -13.03 3.02 4.99
N ARG A 4 -12.75 2.52 6.20
CA ARG A 4 -11.40 2.14 6.59
C ARG A 4 -10.91 1.01 5.69
N VAL A 5 -9.68 1.11 5.18
CA VAL A 5 -9.03 0.02 4.45
C VAL A 5 -8.68 -1.05 5.47
N THR A 6 -9.48 -2.10 5.52
CA THR A 6 -9.27 -3.28 6.39
C THR A 6 -8.71 -4.46 5.62
N VAL A 7 -8.95 -4.52 4.31
CA VAL A 7 -8.45 -5.56 3.42
C VAL A 7 -7.81 -4.87 2.21
N VAL A 8 -6.59 -5.29 1.90
CA VAL A 8 -5.83 -4.77 0.76
C VAL A 8 -5.99 -5.72 -0.42
N THR A 9 -6.52 -5.18 -1.51
CA THR A 9 -6.77 -5.87 -2.78
C THR A 9 -6.02 -5.16 -3.91
N PRO A 10 -5.84 -5.80 -5.08
CA PRO A 10 -5.22 -5.11 -6.23
C PRO A 10 -5.96 -3.86 -6.67
N GLU A 11 -7.28 -3.80 -6.43
CA GLU A 11 -8.13 -2.64 -6.72
C GLU A 11 -8.00 -1.52 -5.68
N THR A 12 -7.34 -1.80 -4.55
CA THR A 12 -7.13 -0.82 -3.49
C THR A 12 -6.25 0.32 -3.99
N ASN A 13 -6.74 1.53 -3.80
CA ASN A 13 -6.02 2.75 -4.16
C ASN A 13 -4.80 2.94 -3.25
N VAL A 14 -3.62 3.09 -3.86
CA VAL A 14 -2.34 3.16 -3.13
C VAL A 14 -2.31 4.39 -2.21
N TYR A 15 -2.82 5.53 -2.68
CA TYR A 15 -2.88 6.76 -1.89
C TYR A 15 -3.77 6.61 -0.66
N GLN A 16 -4.96 6.02 -0.80
CA GLN A 16 -5.85 5.79 0.35
C GLN A 16 -5.24 4.84 1.37
N LEU A 17 -4.61 3.75 0.90
CA LEU A 17 -3.93 2.80 1.76
C LEU A 17 -2.84 3.48 2.59
N VAL A 18 -1.89 4.15 1.94
CA VAL A 18 -0.77 4.84 2.61
C VAL A 18 -1.26 5.96 3.53
N LYS A 19 -2.29 6.69 3.13
CA LYS A 19 -2.89 7.76 3.93
C LYS A 19 -3.50 7.23 5.25
N GLN A 20 -4.08 6.04 5.22
CA GLN A 20 -4.69 5.41 6.41
C GLN A 20 -3.67 4.61 7.22
N HIS A 21 -2.73 3.96 6.54
CA HIS A 21 -1.72 3.06 7.10
C HIS A 21 -0.34 3.47 6.57
N PRO A 22 0.32 4.47 7.17
CA PRO A 22 1.63 4.90 6.73
C PRO A 22 2.69 3.78 6.84
N GLN A 23 2.50 2.77 7.70
CA GLN A 23 3.41 1.61 7.76
C GLN A 23 3.43 0.81 6.45
N CYS A 24 2.36 0.84 5.66
CA CYS A 24 2.32 0.20 4.36
C CYS A 24 3.25 0.89 3.35
N LEU A 25 3.55 2.18 3.53
CA LEU A 25 4.49 2.90 2.66
C LEU A 25 5.88 2.32 2.74
N ASP A 26 6.37 2.01 3.94
CA ASP A 26 7.69 1.39 4.13
C ASP A 26 7.79 0.05 3.41
N ILE A 27 6.73 -0.78 3.48
CA ILE A 27 6.66 -2.06 2.77
C ILE A 27 6.72 -1.83 1.26
N LEU A 28 5.94 -0.88 0.74
CA LEU A 28 5.95 -0.52 -0.69
C LEU A 28 7.34 -0.05 -1.13
N VAL A 29 7.96 0.86 -0.37
CA VAL A 29 9.31 1.38 -0.65
C VAL A 29 10.34 0.26 -0.66
N ASN A 30 10.27 -0.67 0.31
CA ASN A 30 11.14 -1.83 0.39
C ASN A 30 10.97 -2.80 -0.79
N ARG A 31 9.77 -2.86 -1.36
CA ARG A 31 9.45 -3.68 -2.54
C ARG A 31 9.89 -3.05 -3.86
N GLY A 32 10.39 -1.82 -3.84
CA GLY A 32 10.88 -1.12 -5.03
C GLY A 32 10.08 0.14 -5.39
N PHE A 33 9.01 0.45 -4.65
CA PHE A 33 8.26 1.70 -4.81
C PHE A 33 8.93 2.88 -4.09
N THR A 34 10.25 2.99 -4.19
CA THR A 34 11.03 4.10 -3.64
C THR A 34 10.52 5.50 -4.02
N PRO A 35 10.01 5.77 -5.25
CA PRO A 35 9.47 7.10 -5.57
C PRO A 35 8.23 7.48 -4.75
N LEU A 36 7.48 6.52 -4.20
CA LEU A 36 6.32 6.82 -3.35
C LEU A 36 6.68 7.47 -2.02
N LYS A 37 7.95 7.37 -1.59
CA LYS A 37 8.45 8.12 -0.42
C LYS A 37 8.38 9.64 -0.65
N ASN A 38 8.42 10.08 -1.90
CA ASN A 38 8.25 11.48 -2.23
C ASN A 38 6.75 11.87 -2.15
N PRO A 39 6.37 12.81 -1.26
CA PRO A 39 4.97 13.20 -1.10
C PRO A 39 4.35 13.80 -2.37
N VAL A 40 5.15 14.35 -3.27
CA VAL A 40 4.68 14.83 -4.59
C VAL A 40 4.26 13.66 -5.46
N MET A 41 5.11 12.64 -5.60
CA MET A 41 4.82 11.41 -6.35
C MET A 41 3.62 10.67 -5.76
N LEU A 42 3.55 10.56 -4.42
CA LEU A 42 2.42 9.96 -3.72
C LEU A 42 1.10 10.71 -4.01
N ASN A 43 1.13 12.05 -4.00
CA ASN A 43 -0.08 12.83 -4.27
C ASN A 43 -0.51 12.87 -5.74
N THR A 44 0.38 12.51 -6.66
CA THR A 44 0.12 12.53 -8.11
C THR A 44 -0.17 11.12 -8.64
N VAL A 45 0.80 10.22 -8.52
CA VAL A 45 0.73 8.86 -9.11
C VAL A 45 -0.13 7.95 -8.24
N ALA A 46 0.07 7.93 -6.92
CA ALA A 46 -0.64 6.97 -6.07
C ALA A 46 -2.16 7.23 -5.99
N LYS A 47 -2.62 8.44 -6.37
CA LYS A 47 -4.06 8.74 -6.49
C LYS A 47 -4.70 8.15 -7.73
N THR A 48 -3.94 8.01 -8.82
CA THR A 48 -4.45 7.56 -10.11
C THR A 48 -4.24 6.07 -10.35
N VAL A 49 -3.38 5.42 -9.57
CA VAL A 49 -3.10 3.97 -9.68
C VAL A 49 -3.59 3.19 -8.46
N ASN A 50 -3.91 1.92 -8.69
CA ASN A 50 -4.16 0.92 -7.66
C ASN A 50 -2.93 -0.01 -7.53
N LEU A 51 -2.93 -0.88 -6.50
CA LEU A 51 -1.81 -1.80 -6.27
C LEU A 51 -1.57 -2.76 -7.43
N GLY A 52 -2.64 -3.22 -8.09
CA GLY A 52 -2.54 -4.12 -9.24
C GLY A 52 -1.79 -3.45 -10.40
N THR A 53 -2.20 -2.24 -10.78
CA THR A 53 -1.52 -1.46 -11.82
C THR A 53 -0.07 -1.16 -11.43
N ALA A 54 0.17 -0.76 -10.18
CA ALA A 54 1.50 -0.47 -9.68
C ALA A 54 2.43 -1.70 -9.75
N ALA A 55 1.90 -2.89 -9.44
CA ALA A 55 2.63 -4.15 -9.52
C ALA A 55 2.72 -4.74 -10.93
N SER A 56 1.89 -4.32 -11.88
CA SER A 56 2.08 -4.67 -13.30
C SER A 56 3.19 -3.85 -13.97
N ILE A 57 3.47 -2.64 -13.47
CA ILE A 57 4.51 -1.75 -14.00
C ILE A 57 5.90 -2.15 -13.49
N HIS A 58 5.98 -2.68 -12.27
CA HIS A 58 7.22 -3.14 -11.64
C HIS A 58 7.29 -4.67 -11.65
N PRO A 59 8.49 -5.28 -11.74
CA PRO A 59 8.67 -6.73 -11.63
C PRO A 59 8.57 -7.17 -10.16
N ILE A 60 7.40 -6.98 -9.55
CA ILE A 60 7.14 -7.34 -8.16
C ILE A 60 6.00 -8.34 -8.07
N ASP A 61 6.12 -9.26 -7.11
CA ASP A 61 5.07 -10.23 -6.86
C ASP A 61 3.91 -9.60 -6.10
N LEU A 62 2.84 -9.28 -6.84
CA LEU A 62 1.63 -8.67 -6.29
C LEU A 62 1.02 -9.54 -5.19
N GLY A 63 1.03 -10.87 -5.34
CA GLY A 63 0.47 -11.79 -4.35
C GLY A 63 1.17 -11.65 -2.98
N SER A 64 2.50 -11.68 -2.99
CA SER A 64 3.33 -11.51 -1.80
C SER A 64 3.16 -10.11 -1.20
N LEU A 65 3.15 -9.07 -2.03
CA LEU A 65 2.93 -7.69 -1.57
C LEU A 65 1.57 -7.54 -0.87
N LEU A 66 0.49 -8.02 -1.49
CA LEU A 66 -0.86 -7.92 -0.91
C LEU A 66 -0.93 -8.65 0.43
N LYS A 67 -0.36 -9.85 0.52
CA LYS A 67 -0.31 -10.61 1.76
C LYS A 67 0.40 -9.81 2.86
N GLU A 68 1.58 -9.29 2.56
CA GLU A 68 2.41 -8.54 3.51
C GLU A 68 1.74 -7.25 3.99
N LEU A 69 1.04 -6.53 3.08
CA LEU A 69 0.25 -5.35 3.42
C LEU A 69 -0.94 -5.69 4.32
N ASN A 70 -1.68 -6.77 4.03
CA ASN A 70 -2.79 -7.23 4.87
C ASN A 70 -2.28 -7.65 6.25
N GLU A 71 -1.16 -8.38 6.31
CA GLU A 71 -0.51 -8.76 7.57
C GLU A 71 -0.11 -7.52 8.37
N ALA A 72 0.49 -6.50 7.75
CA ALA A 72 0.87 -5.27 8.45
C ALA A 72 -0.31 -4.48 9.02
N ILE A 73 -1.46 -4.47 8.34
CA ILE A 73 -2.69 -3.85 8.85
C ILE A 73 -3.25 -4.64 10.03
N HIS A 74 -3.18 -5.98 9.98
CA HIS A 74 -3.68 -6.86 11.03
C HIS A 74 -2.75 -6.92 12.24
N GLN A 75 -1.42 -6.88 12.04
CA GLN A 75 -0.43 -6.97 13.11
C GLN A 75 -0.41 -5.72 14.00
N ASN A 76 -0.74 -4.53 13.46
CA ASN A 76 -0.94 -3.33 14.29
C ASN A 76 -2.13 -3.47 15.27
N LYS A 77 -2.97 -4.50 15.12
CA LYS A 77 -4.08 -4.78 16.05
C LYS A 77 -3.69 -5.68 17.22
N VAL A 78 -2.53 -6.37 17.16
CA VAL A 78 -2.10 -7.34 18.19
C VAL A 78 -0.97 -6.84 19.10
N ALA A 79 -0.25 -5.78 18.72
CA ALA A 79 0.85 -5.20 19.53
C ALA A 79 0.38 -4.34 20.72
N SER A 80 -0.86 -4.52 21.18
CA SER A 80 -1.40 -3.89 22.39
C SER A 80 -2.26 -4.91 23.13
N SER A 81 -1.62 -5.92 23.69
CA SER A 81 -2.19 -6.84 24.67
C SER A 81 -1.09 -7.31 25.62
#